data_AF-R6ZUN7-F1
#
_entry.id   AF-R6ZUN7-F1
#
_cell.length_a   1.000
_cell.length_b   1.000
_cell.length_c   1.000
_cell.angle_alpha   90.00
_cell.angle_beta   90.00
_cell.angle_gamma   90.00
#
_symmetry.space_group_name_H-M   'P 1'
#
loop_
_entity.id
_entity.type
_entity.pdbx_description
1 polymer ?
#
loop_
_entity_poly.entity_id
_entity_poly.type
_entity_poly.pdbx_seq_one_letter_code
_entity_poly.pdbx_strand_id
1 'polypeptide(L)'
;MPLIRHKYRAYLEFIKTNENRHLVYNDTLDYIFEKEKEGSVFVFRLDEALPVSRVEKDPVKLQATYDLGRKAGEEKIEDLKAFLT
;
A
#
# COMPACT_ATOMS: atom_id res chain seq x y z
N MET A 1 -7.04 11.34 19.65
CA MET A 1 -5.59 11.40 19.95
C MET A 1 -5.26 12.63 20.82
N PRO A 2 -5.33 12.54 22.17
CA PRO A 2 -5.24 13.71 23.06
C PRO A 2 -3.92 14.49 22.95
N LEU A 3 -2.79 13.77 22.86
CA LEU A 3 -1.46 14.36 22.76
C LEU A 3 -1.24 15.12 21.44
N ILE A 4 -1.71 14.57 20.32
CA ILE A 4 -1.61 15.21 18.99
C ILE A 4 -2.44 16.49 18.97
N ARG A 5 -3.66 16.45 19.52
CA ARG A 5 -4.55 17.62 19.60
C ARG A 5 -3.94 18.75 20.43
N HIS A 6 -3.30 18.41 21.56
CA HIS A 6 -2.65 19.40 22.42
C HIS A 6 -1.41 20.03 21.75
N LYS A 7 -0.55 19.21 21.15
CA LYS A 7 0.71 19.66 20.53
C LYS A 7 0.48 20.45 19.24
N TYR A 8 -0.47 20.04 18.40
CA TYR A 8 -0.71 20.61 17.08
C TYR A 8 -1.98 21.46 17.00
N ARG A 9 -2.39 22.10 18.10
CA ARG A 9 -3.63 22.91 18.19
C ARG A 9 -3.77 24.00 17.12
N ALA A 10 -2.65 24.51 16.60
CA ALA A 10 -2.62 25.49 15.52
C ALA A 10 -2.90 24.89 14.12
N TYR A 11 -2.90 23.56 13.99
CA TYR A 11 -3.02 22.83 12.73
C TYR A 11 -4.23 21.89 12.76
N LEU A 12 -5.43 22.46 12.73
CA LEU A 12 -6.68 21.70 12.86
C LEU A 12 -6.85 20.63 11.77
N GLU A 13 -6.50 20.94 10.53
CA GLU A 13 -6.59 19.98 9.42
C GLU A 13 -5.60 18.82 9.58
N PHE A 14 -4.41 19.07 10.11
CA PHE A 14 -3.46 18.00 10.43
C PHE A 14 -4.01 17.03 11.49
N ILE A 15 -4.66 17.56 12.53
CA ILE A 15 -5.30 16.74 13.57
C ILE A 15 -6.41 15.89 12.96
N LYS A 16 -7.32 16.50 12.17
CA LYS A 16 -8.41 15.78 11.49
C LYS A 16 -7.87 14.67 10.59
N THR A 17 -6.87 14.96 9.76
CA THR A 17 -6.24 13.95 8.90
C THR A 17 -5.63 12.81 9.70
N ASN A 18 -4.95 13.10 10.83
CA ASN A 18 -4.39 12.06 11.69
C ASN A 18 -5.45 11.18 12.35
N GLU A 19 -6.58 11.76 12.73
CA GLU A 19 -7.70 11.03 13.33
C GLU A 19 -8.37 10.14 12.28
N ASN A 20 -8.55 10.64 11.05
CA ASN A 20 -9.25 9.92 9.98
C ASN A 20 -8.34 9.01 9.15
N ARG A 21 -7.01 9.02 9.33
CA ARG A 21 -6.05 8.31 8.47
C ARG A 21 -6.36 6.83 8.24
N HIS A 22 -6.91 6.16 9.24
CA HIS A 22 -7.22 4.72 9.19
C HIS A 22 -8.51 4.47 8.41
N LEU A 23 -9.50 5.34 8.54
CA LEU A 23 -10.73 5.32 7.74
C LEU A 23 -10.37 5.56 6.27
N VAL A 24 -9.65 6.64 5.98
CA VAL A 24 -9.21 6.97 4.61
C VAL A 24 -8.39 5.84 3.99
N TYR A 25 -7.49 5.22 4.75
CA TYR A 25 -6.71 4.08 4.27
C TYR A 25 -7.60 2.90 3.90
N ASN A 26 -8.53 2.50 4.78
CA ASN A 26 -9.45 1.40 4.53
C ASN A 26 -10.36 1.69 3.34
N ASP A 27 -10.97 2.89 3.29
CA ASP A 27 -11.82 3.32 2.18
C ASP A 27 -11.05 3.30 0.85
N THR A 28 -9.76 3.67 0.86
CA THR A 28 -8.90 3.61 -0.32
C THR A 28 -8.63 2.18 -0.76
N LEU A 29 -8.43 1.24 0.18
CA LEU A 29 -8.24 -0.17 -0.15
C LEU A 29 -9.51 -0.77 -0.77
N ASP A 30 -10.67 -0.47 -0.20
CA ASP A 30 -11.96 -0.93 -0.73
C ASP A 30 -12.20 -0.36 -2.12
N TYR A 31 -11.88 0.93 -2.34
CA TYR A 31 -11.95 1.55 -3.66
C TYR A 31 -11.04 0.85 -4.69
N ILE A 32 -9.79 0.55 -4.32
CA ILE A 32 -8.86 -0.16 -5.21
C ILE A 32 -9.39 -1.56 -5.54
N PHE A 33 -9.93 -2.27 -4.55
CA PHE A 33 -10.49 -3.61 -4.73
C PHE A 33 -11.68 -3.60 -5.69
N GLU A 34 -12.62 -2.68 -5.54
CA GLU A 34 -13.75 -2.57 -6.47
C GLU A 34 -13.27 -2.18 -7.87
N LYS A 35 -12.28 -1.29 -8.00
CA LYS A 35 -11.71 -0.93 -9.31
C LYS A 35 -11.00 -2.09 -9.99
N GLU A 36 -10.32 -2.94 -9.22
CA GLU A 36 -9.67 -4.16 -9.72
C GLU A 36 -10.71 -5.16 -10.20
N LYS A 37 -11.78 -5.37 -9.42
CA LYS A 37 -12.90 -6.25 -9.76
C LYS A 37 -13.69 -5.79 -10.98
N GLU A 38 -13.82 -4.48 -11.16
CA GLU A 38 -14.39 -3.86 -12.37
C GLU A 38 -13.49 -4.02 -13.60
N GLY A 39 -12.23 -4.46 -13.44
CA GLY A 39 -11.25 -4.56 -14.52
C GLY A 39 -10.73 -3.21 -15.00
N SER A 40 -10.84 -2.16 -14.17
CA SER A 40 -10.40 -0.80 -14.51
C SER A 40 -8.97 -0.48 -14.06
N VAL A 41 -8.45 -1.25 -13.09
CA VAL A 41 -7.06 -1.19 -12.63
C VAL A 41 -6.50 -2.59 -12.47
N PHE A 42 -5.20 -2.75 -12.70
CA PHE A 42 -4.48 -3.99 -12.44
C PHE A 42 -3.58 -3.81 -11.21
N VAL A 43 -3.75 -4.64 -10.17
CA VAL A 43 -3.04 -4.46 -8.90
C VAL A 43 -1.94 -5.50 -8.70
N PHE A 44 -0.70 -5.01 -8.62
CA PHE A 44 0.43 -5.81 -8.15
C PHE A 44 0.44 -5.86 -6.62
N ARG A 45 -0.03 -6.98 -6.08
CA ARG A 45 0.05 -7.33 -4.65
C ARG A 45 0.63 -8.72 -4.49
N LEU A 46 1.49 -8.90 -3.49
CA LEU A 46 1.93 -10.21 -3.02
C LEU A 46 0.89 -10.78 -2.03
N ASP A 47 0.71 -12.08 -2.04
CA ASP A 47 -0.16 -12.76 -1.07
C ASP A 47 0.51 -12.89 0.31
N GLU A 48 1.84 -12.79 0.35
CA GLU A 48 2.65 -12.86 1.56
C GLU A 48 3.10 -11.48 2.04
N ALA A 49 3.26 -11.35 3.36
CA ALA A 49 3.81 -10.13 3.95
C ALA A 49 5.27 -9.95 3.54
N LEU A 50 5.64 -8.72 3.17
CA LEU A 50 7.01 -8.41 2.81
C LEU A 50 7.95 -8.56 4.02
N PRO A 51 9.13 -9.21 3.87
CA PRO A 51 10.07 -9.44 4.96
C PRO A 51 10.93 -8.20 5.28
N VAL A 52 10.37 -6.98 5.15
CA VAL A 52 11.07 -5.71 5.36
C VAL A 52 10.27 -4.76 6.23
N SER A 53 11.00 -3.97 7.01
CA SER A 53 10.41 -2.86 7.77
C SER A 53 10.16 -1.63 6.89
N ARG A 54 9.37 -0.67 7.39
CA ARG A 54 9.11 0.60 6.69
C ARG A 54 10.38 1.39 6.35
N VAL A 55 11.42 1.25 7.18
CA VAL A 55 12.73 1.87 7.00
C VAL A 55 13.77 0.76 7.16
N GLU A 56 13.97 -0.02 6.10
CA GLU A 56 14.90 -1.13 6.09
C GLU A 56 16.29 -0.71 5.60
N LYS A 57 17.34 -1.25 6.22
CA LYS A 57 18.74 -1.02 5.84
C LYS A 57 19.53 -2.30 5.63
N ASP A 58 18.99 -3.45 6.05
CA ASP A 58 19.63 -4.74 5.85
C ASP A 58 19.59 -5.11 4.35
N PRO A 59 20.74 -5.18 3.66
CA PRO A 59 20.79 -5.48 2.24
C PRO A 59 20.23 -6.88 1.93
N VAL A 60 20.32 -7.84 2.85
CA VAL A 60 19.81 -9.20 2.64
C VAL A 60 18.29 -9.18 2.57
N LYS A 61 17.63 -8.46 3.49
CA LYS A 61 16.16 -8.33 3.50
C LYS A 61 15.64 -7.52 2.31
N LEU A 62 16.38 -6.48 1.92
CA LEU A 62 16.08 -5.70 0.73
C LEU A 62 16.14 -6.57 -0.53
N GLN A 63 17.19 -7.38 -0.68
CA GLN A 63 17.32 -8.31 -1.80
C GLN A 63 16.19 -9.35 -1.80
N ALA A 64 15.91 -9.96 -0.64
CA ALA A 64 14.82 -10.93 -0.53
C ALA A 64 13.46 -10.34 -0.94
N THR A 65 13.17 -9.09 -0.55
CA THR A 65 11.93 -8.39 -0.95
C THR A 65 11.89 -8.09 -2.44
N TYR A 66 13.03 -7.69 -3.02
CA TYR A 66 13.12 -7.48 -4.46
C TYR A 66 12.87 -8.77 -5.24
N ASP A 67 13.48 -9.87 -4.83
CA ASP A 67 13.33 -11.17 -5.48
C ASP A 67 11.89 -11.68 -5.42
N LEU A 68 11.22 -11.52 -4.26
CA LEU A 68 9.80 -11.81 -4.09
C LEU A 68 8.93 -10.97 -5.04
N GLY A 69 9.21 -9.67 -5.14
CA GLY A 69 8.49 -8.77 -6.05
C GLY A 69 8.70 -9.11 -7.52
N ARG A 70 9.93 -9.48 -7.92
CA ARG A 70 10.25 -9.91 -9.29
C ARG A 70 9.51 -11.19 -9.65
N LYS A 71 9.52 -12.19 -8.76
CA LYS A 71 8.80 -13.46 -8.96
C LYS A 71 7.29 -13.22 -9.12
N ALA A 72 6.68 -12.46 -8.22
CA ALA A 72 5.26 -12.14 -8.31
C ALA A 72 4.91 -11.36 -9.60
N GLY A 73 5.81 -10.48 -10.04
CA GLY A 73 5.66 -9.76 -11.31
C GLY A 73 5.76 -10.68 -12.54
N GLU A 74 6.68 -11.64 -12.53
CA GLU A 74 6.83 -12.64 -13.58
C GLU A 74 5.60 -13.55 -13.68
N GLU A 75 5.03 -13.95 -12.54
CA GLU A 75 3.82 -14.77 -12.49
C GLU A 75 2.58 -14.03 -13.05
N LYS A 76 2.52 -12.71 -12.86
CA LYS A 76 1.38 -11.87 -13.28
C LYS A 76 1.58 -11.16 -14.63
N ILE A 77 2.70 -11.41 -15.33
CA ILE A 77 3.06 -10.64 -16.53
C ILE A 77 2.10 -10.88 -17.70
N GLU A 78 1.61 -12.10 -17.87
CA GLU A 78 0.66 -12.43 -18.93
C GLU A 78 -0.72 -11.82 -18.66
N ASP A 79 -1.17 -11.83 -17.40
CA ASP A 79 -2.40 -11.16 -16.98
C ASP A 79 -2.31 -9.64 -17.21
N LEU A 80 -1.14 -9.03 -16.92
CA LEU A 80 -0.90 -7.61 -17.21
C LEU A 80 -0.98 -7.32 -18.71
N LYS A 81 -0.37 -8.17 -19.56
CA LYS A 81 -0.46 -7.99 -21.02
C LYS A 81 -1.91 -8.09 -21.50
N ALA A 82 -2.68 -9.03 -20.95
CA ALA A 82 -4.09 -9.19 -21.27
C ALA A 82 -4.91 -7.96 -20.83
N PHE A 83 -4.57 -7.35 -19.69
CA PHE A 83 -5.21 -6.10 -19.22
C PHE A 83 -4.90 -4.89 -20.11
N LEU A 84 -3.72 -4.84 -20.73
CA LEU A 84 -3.28 -3.71 -21.57
C LEU A 84 -3.75 -3.77 -23.03
N THR A 85 -4.36 -4.89 -23.44
CA THR A 85 -4.79 -5.13 -24.83
C THR A 85 -6.30 -5.00 -24.96
#